data_AF-A0A9N9XC44-F1
#
_entry.id   AF-A0A9N9XC44-F1
#
_cell.length_a   1.000
_cell.length_b   1.000
_cell.length_c   1.000
_cell.angle_alpha   90.00
_cell.angle_beta   90.00
_cell.angle_gamma   90.00
#
_symmetry.space_group_name_H-M   'P 1'
#
loop_
_entity.id
_entity.type
_entity.pdbx_description
1 polymer ?
#
loop_
_entity_poly.entity_id
_entity_poly.type
_entity_poly.pdbx_seq_one_letter_code
_entity_poly.pdbx_strand_id
1 'polypeptide(L)'
;MEFLEALKCPSCCFKTNSFAVLKDHCETQHNTDPQRKYFCDKCPHTSAKRWKIVEHQKFHGNIPGLHLYACTLCLFRAPHKAQLDRHIMFIHSHEVDLKKFSCKDCGETYISKSALKQHRQKGHYA
;
A
#
# COMPACT_ATOMS: atom_id res chain seq x y z
N MET A 1 -34.09 10.05 -24.48
CA MET A 1 -33.20 10.13 -23.30
C MET A 1 -31.95 9.36 -23.67
N GLU A 2 -30.86 10.06 -23.98
CA GLU A 2 -29.57 9.41 -24.28
C GLU A 2 -28.96 8.86 -22.99
N PHE A 3 -28.70 7.55 -22.97
CA PHE A 3 -27.91 6.93 -21.92
C PHE A 3 -26.47 7.40 -22.11
N LEU A 4 -25.99 8.32 -21.27
CA LEU A 4 -24.56 8.61 -21.21
C LEU A 4 -23.84 7.33 -20.78
N GLU A 5 -23.21 6.64 -21.72
CA GLU A 5 -22.40 5.46 -21.43
C GLU A 5 -21.23 5.87 -20.53
N ALA A 6 -21.11 5.19 -19.38
CA ALA A 6 -20.01 5.44 -18.45
C ALA A 6 -18.67 5.11 -19.12
N LEU A 7 -17.78 6.09 -19.16
CA LEU A 7 -16.42 5.94 -19.65
C LEU A 7 -15.64 5.02 -18.70
N LYS A 8 -14.95 4.02 -19.27
CA LYS A 8 -14.22 2.98 -18.52
C LYS A 8 -12.72 3.19 -18.65
N CYS A 9 -12.00 2.98 -17.56
CA CYS A 9 -10.54 2.97 -17.59
C CYS A 9 -10.03 1.72 -18.32
N PRO A 10 -9.05 1.84 -19.24
CA PRO A 10 -8.48 0.68 -19.94
C PRO A 10 -7.59 -0.19 -19.05
N SER A 11 -7.10 0.34 -17.92
CA SER A 11 -6.10 -0.31 -17.07
C SER A 11 -6.67 -0.83 -15.74
N CYS A 12 -7.93 -0.53 -15.39
CA CYS A 12 -8.58 -1.02 -14.18
C CYS A 12 -10.11 -0.93 -14.26
N CYS A 13 -10.81 -1.37 -13.21
CA CYS A 13 -12.28 -1.40 -13.16
C CYS A 13 -12.96 -0.03 -12.94
N PHE A 14 -12.21 1.08 -12.94
CA PHE A 14 -12.76 2.42 -12.70
C PHE A 14 -13.68 2.88 -13.84
N LYS A 15 -14.80 3.52 -13.49
CA LYS A 15 -15.80 4.06 -14.42
C LYS A 15 -16.24 5.46 -13.98
N THR A 16 -16.50 6.34 -14.94
CA THR A 16 -17.00 7.69 -14.69
C THR A 16 -17.75 8.21 -15.91
N ASN A 17 -18.68 9.15 -15.72
CA ASN A 17 -19.38 9.82 -16.82
C ASN A 17 -18.65 11.09 -17.29
N SER A 18 -17.48 11.39 -16.72
CA SER A 18 -16.67 12.58 -17.06
C SER A 18 -15.31 12.19 -17.62
N PHE A 19 -15.01 12.66 -18.83
CA PHE A 19 -13.71 12.45 -19.47
C PHE A 19 -12.56 13.08 -18.66
N ALA A 20 -12.76 14.26 -18.07
CA ALA A 20 -11.76 14.93 -17.25
C ALA A 20 -11.37 14.08 -16.03
N VAL A 21 -12.35 13.47 -15.38
CA VAL A 21 -12.13 12.57 -14.23
C VAL A 21 -11.43 11.28 -14.68
N LEU A 22 -11.77 10.74 -15.85
CA LEU A 22 -11.09 9.55 -16.38
C LEU A 22 -9.62 9.84 -16.69
N LYS A 23 -9.34 11.00 -17.29
CA LYS A 23 -7.98 11.44 -17.60
C LYS A 23 -7.14 11.62 -16.33
N ASP A 24 -7.65 12.34 -15.34
CA ASP A 24 -6.97 12.51 -14.04
C ASP A 24 -6.76 11.16 -13.33
N HIS A 25 -7.75 10.28 -13.34
CA HIS A 25 -7.61 8.93 -12.83
C HIS A 25 -6.44 8.18 -13.50
N CYS A 26 -6.37 8.18 -14.84
CA CYS A 26 -5.30 7.52 -15.57
C CYS A 26 -3.92 8.15 -15.29
N GLU A 27 -3.83 9.47 -15.25
CA GLU A 27 -2.58 10.20 -14.97
C GLU A 27 -2.08 10.06 -13.53
N THR A 28 -2.98 9.79 -12.58
CA THR A 28 -2.60 9.70 -11.16
C THR A 28 -2.41 8.27 -10.68
N GLN A 29 -3.11 7.30 -11.27
CA GLN A 29 -3.11 5.89 -10.85
C GLN A 29 -2.30 4.97 -11.77
N HIS A 30 -2.29 5.24 -13.08
CA HIS A 30 -1.67 4.39 -14.10
C HIS A 30 -0.48 5.03 -14.81
N ASN A 31 -0.09 6.24 -14.41
CA ASN A 31 1.08 6.88 -14.99
C ASN A 31 2.35 6.07 -14.66
N THR A 32 2.99 5.61 -15.71
CA THR A 32 4.23 4.82 -15.69
C THR A 32 5.46 5.63 -16.09
N ASP A 33 5.32 6.93 -16.38
CA ASP A 33 6.43 7.79 -16.73
C ASP A 33 7.36 7.98 -15.50
N PRO A 34 8.59 7.44 -15.54
CA PRO A 34 9.53 7.55 -14.43
C PRO A 34 10.03 9.00 -14.20
N GLN A 35 9.84 9.90 -15.17
CA GLN A 35 10.22 11.31 -15.05
C GLN A 35 9.14 12.14 -14.33
N ARG A 36 7.87 11.74 -14.41
CA ARG A 36 6.75 12.43 -13.76
C ARG A 36 6.59 11.99 -12.30
N LYS A 37 7.50 12.49 -11.45
CA LYS A 37 7.48 12.29 -10.00
C LYS A 37 6.57 13.29 -9.30
N TYR A 38 5.96 12.85 -8.22
CA TYR A 38 5.26 13.69 -7.26
C TYR A 38 6.23 13.99 -6.11
N PHE A 39 6.25 15.25 -5.67
CA PHE A 39 7.18 15.74 -4.66
C PHE A 39 6.44 16.09 -3.38
N CYS A 40 7.07 15.84 -2.24
CA CYS A 40 6.63 16.43 -0.99
C CYS A 40 7.08 17.89 -0.92
N ASP A 41 6.19 18.76 -0.46
CA ASP A 41 6.43 20.19 -0.23
C ASP A 41 7.23 20.48 1.05
N LYS A 42 7.35 19.48 1.94
CA LYS A 42 7.93 19.64 3.29
C LYS A 42 9.20 18.85 3.53
N CYS A 43 9.59 17.96 2.62
CA CYS A 43 10.88 17.26 2.68
C CYS A 43 11.32 16.74 1.30
N PRO A 44 12.56 16.21 1.17
CA PRO A 44 13.08 15.69 -0.10
C PRO A 44 12.40 14.41 -0.63
N HIS A 45 11.34 13.91 0.01
CA HIS A 45 10.68 12.67 -0.40
C HIS A 45 9.94 12.83 -1.73
N THR A 46 10.07 11.82 -2.60
CA THR A 46 9.42 11.78 -3.92
C THR A 46 8.76 10.42 -4.16
N SER A 47 7.70 10.38 -4.96
CA SER A 47 7.04 9.15 -5.36
C SER A 47 6.60 9.18 -6.80
N ALA A 48 6.59 8.02 -7.46
CA ALA A 48 6.02 7.85 -8.80
C ALA A 48 4.49 7.89 -8.80
N LYS A 49 3.83 7.76 -7.64
CA LYS A 49 2.36 7.72 -7.53
C LYS A 49 1.82 8.86 -6.67
N ARG A 50 0.78 9.54 -7.15
CA ARG A 50 0.18 10.68 -6.44
C ARG A 50 -0.32 10.28 -5.06
N TRP A 51 -1.05 9.17 -4.96
CA TRP A 51 -1.62 8.70 -3.70
C TRP A 51 -0.56 8.37 -2.65
N LYS A 52 0.66 7.99 -3.07
CA LYS A 52 1.79 7.75 -2.17
C LYS A 52 2.36 9.02 -1.58
N ILE A 53 2.43 10.12 -2.36
CA ILE A 53 2.77 11.42 -1.80
C ILE A 53 1.69 11.94 -0.87
N VAL A 54 0.41 11.80 -1.23
CA VAL A 54 -0.70 12.19 -0.34
C VAL A 54 -0.67 11.41 0.98
N GLU A 55 -0.40 10.10 0.93
CA GLU A 55 -0.18 9.26 2.11
C GLU A 55 1.02 9.72 2.94
N HIS A 56 2.15 10.01 2.28
CA HIS A 56 3.36 10.52 2.91
C HIS A 56 3.18 11.92 3.54
N GLN A 57 2.42 12.81 2.92
CA GLN A 57 2.17 14.15 3.44
C GLN A 57 1.40 14.14 4.77
N LYS A 58 0.65 13.08 5.07
CA LYS A 58 0.02 12.87 6.39
C LYS A 58 1.03 12.82 7.53
N PHE A 59 2.29 12.47 7.25
CA PHE A 59 3.36 12.43 8.24
C PHE A 59 3.92 13.83 8.55
N HIS A 60 3.87 14.75 7.59
CA HIS A 60 4.35 16.11 7.83
C HIS A 60 3.36 16.99 8.60
N GLY A 61 2.09 16.59 8.69
CA GLY A 61 1.15 17.20 9.62
C GLY A 61 1.42 16.85 11.08
N ASN A 62 2.47 16.07 11.39
CA ASN A 62 2.63 15.46 12.70
C ASN A 62 4.09 15.30 13.14
N ILE A 63 4.60 16.41 13.65
CA ILE A 63 5.63 16.51 14.67
C ILE A 63 4.87 17.08 15.90
N PRO A 64 5.25 16.74 17.15
CA PRO A 64 4.46 15.97 18.14
C PRO A 64 2.91 15.99 18.03
N GLY A 65 2.28 14.81 18.15
CA GLY A 65 0.82 14.62 18.00
C GLY A 65 0.39 13.61 16.93
N LEU A 66 1.36 12.93 16.30
CA LEU A 66 1.14 11.89 15.28
C LEU A 66 0.07 10.90 15.75
N HIS A 67 -1.12 10.97 15.12
CA HIS A 67 -2.18 9.96 15.18
C HIS A 67 -1.68 8.67 14.50
N LEU A 68 -0.62 8.10 15.07
CA LEU A 68 -0.26 6.71 14.86
C LEU A 68 -1.30 5.85 15.54
N TYR A 69 -1.51 4.69 14.96
CA TYR A 69 -2.19 3.61 15.62
C TYR A 69 -1.26 3.11 16.73
N ALA A 70 -1.60 3.46 17.97
CA ALA A 70 -0.85 3.03 19.14
C ALA A 70 -1.27 1.61 19.56
N CYS A 71 -0.30 0.78 19.89
CA CYS A 71 -0.57 -0.48 20.54
C CYS A 71 -1.08 -0.21 21.96
N THR A 72 -2.10 -0.95 22.39
CA THR A 72 -2.64 -0.88 23.75
C THR A 72 -1.86 -1.76 24.73
N LEU A 73 -0.98 -2.62 24.23
CA LEU A 73 -0.24 -3.62 25.01
C LEU A 73 1.25 -3.28 25.18
N CYS A 74 1.78 -2.35 24.38
CA CYS A 74 3.15 -1.84 24.52
C CYS A 74 3.31 -0.44 23.93
N LEU A 75 4.53 0.10 23.95
CA LEU A 75 4.84 1.45 23.44
C LEU A 75 4.96 1.54 21.91
N PHE A 76 4.71 0.44 21.17
CA PHE A 76 4.78 0.43 19.71
C PHE A 76 3.68 1.28 19.08
N ARG A 77 4.04 1.97 17.99
CA ARG A 77 3.13 2.82 17.23
C ARG A 77 3.34 2.59 15.74
N ALA A 78 2.24 2.54 14.98
CA ALA A 78 2.29 2.24 13.55
C ALA A 78 1.58 3.31 12.70
N PRO A 79 2.08 3.60 11.50
CA PRO A 79 1.47 4.60 10.62
C PRO A 79 0.16 4.15 9.96
N HIS A 80 -0.07 2.83 9.91
CA HIS A 80 -1.25 2.25 9.31
C HIS A 80 -1.85 1.23 10.27
N LYS A 81 -3.18 1.15 10.32
CA LYS A 81 -3.90 0.17 11.15
C LYS A 81 -3.44 -1.26 10.88
N ALA A 82 -3.30 -1.65 9.60
CA ALA A 82 -2.83 -2.98 9.22
C ALA A 82 -1.43 -3.32 9.78
N GLN A 83 -0.56 -2.32 9.96
CA GLN A 83 0.75 -2.53 10.57
C GLN A 83 0.64 -2.73 12.08
N LEU A 84 -0.28 -2.03 12.75
CA LEU A 84 -0.55 -2.22 14.18
C LEU A 84 -1.22 -3.59 14.43
N ASP A 85 -2.27 -3.92 13.67
CA ASP A 85 -2.98 -5.20 13.81
C ASP A 85 -2.00 -6.38 13.64
N ARG A 86 -1.11 -6.25 12.66
CA ARG A 86 -0.02 -7.20 12.46
C ARG A 86 0.92 -7.27 13.66
N HIS A 87 1.35 -6.13 14.19
CA HIS A 87 2.19 -6.08 15.38
C HIS A 87 1.53 -6.78 16.58
N ILE A 88 0.26 -6.49 16.87
CA ILE A 88 -0.48 -7.10 17.98
C ILE A 88 -0.52 -8.62 17.80
N MET A 89 -0.86 -9.08 16.59
CA MET A 89 -0.93 -10.49 16.26
C MET A 89 0.41 -11.22 16.44
N PHE A 90 1.55 -10.60 16.13
CA PHE A 90 2.86 -11.28 16.20
C PHE A 90 3.57 -11.16 17.55
N ILE A 91 3.38 -10.05 18.26
CA ILE A 91 4.17 -9.74 19.46
C ILE A 91 3.38 -10.02 20.73
N HIS A 92 2.05 -9.95 20.67
CA HIS A 92 1.20 -10.02 21.86
C HIS A 92 0.19 -11.17 21.85
N SER A 93 0.03 -11.87 20.73
CA SER A 93 -0.76 -13.11 20.67
C SER A 93 0.19 -14.29 20.87
N HIS A 94 0.00 -15.07 21.94
CA HIS A 94 0.79 -16.28 22.21
C HIS A 94 0.17 -17.53 21.56
N GLU A 95 -1.13 -17.47 21.26
CA GLU A 95 -1.81 -18.42 20.38
C GLU A 95 -1.96 -17.76 19.02
N VAL A 96 -1.08 -18.13 18.11
CA VAL A 96 -1.21 -17.69 16.74
C VAL A 96 -0.93 -18.89 15.87
N ASP A 97 -2.02 -19.56 15.49
CA ASP A 97 -2.10 -20.21 14.19
C ASP A 97 -2.04 -19.10 13.12
N LEU A 98 -0.90 -18.41 13.07
CA LEU A 98 -0.52 -17.60 11.95
C LEU A 98 -0.58 -18.55 10.79
N LYS A 99 -1.51 -18.31 9.89
CA LYS A 99 -1.53 -18.98 8.60
C LYS A 99 -0.22 -18.63 7.90
N LYS A 100 0.81 -19.42 8.19
CA LYS A 100 2.13 -19.28 7.60
C LYS A 100 1.97 -19.67 6.14
N PHE A 101 2.63 -18.91 5.28
CA PHE A 101 2.67 -19.18 3.87
C PHE A 101 3.89 -20.04 3.61
N SER A 102 3.65 -21.32 3.34
CA SER A 102 4.74 -22.25 3.03
C SER A 102 5.13 -22.16 1.56
N CYS A 103 6.43 -22.16 1.29
CA CYS A 103 6.96 -22.37 -0.04
C CYS A 103 6.69 -23.82 -0.45
N LYS A 104 6.12 -24.03 -1.65
CA LYS A 104 5.86 -25.39 -2.15
C LYS A 104 7.14 -26.08 -2.62
N ASP A 105 8.16 -25.30 -2.96
CA ASP A 105 9.39 -25.77 -3.59
C ASP A 105 10.43 -26.22 -2.53
N CYS A 106 10.46 -25.57 -1.36
CA CYS A 106 11.41 -25.90 -0.28
C CYS A 106 10.78 -26.11 1.11
N GLY A 107 9.47 -25.90 1.27
CA GLY A 107 8.79 -26.06 2.55
C GLY A 107 8.99 -24.93 3.56
N GLU A 108 9.87 -23.95 3.29
CA GLU A 108 10.09 -22.82 4.20
C GLU A 108 8.81 -22.02 4.44
N THR A 109 8.61 -21.60 5.69
CA THR A 109 7.38 -20.94 6.12
C THR A 109 7.57 -19.45 6.36
N TYR A 110 6.64 -18.65 5.86
CA TYR A 110 6.71 -17.20 5.88
C TYR A 110 5.50 -16.60 6.56
N ILE A 111 5.73 -15.51 7.31
CA ILE A 111 4.67 -14.81 8.04
C ILE A 111 3.79 -13.92 7.14
N SER A 112 4.16 -13.73 5.87
CA SER A 112 3.37 -12.94 4.92
C SER A 112 3.53 -13.44 3.48
N LYS A 113 2.49 -13.24 2.66
CA LYS A 113 2.53 -13.56 1.22
C LYS A 113 3.64 -12.80 0.48
N SER A 114 3.90 -11.55 0.86
CA SER A 114 4.95 -10.74 0.23
C SER A 114 6.34 -11.29 0.51
N ALA A 115 6.59 -11.75 1.75
CA ALA A 115 7.86 -12.39 2.11
C ALA A 115 8.04 -13.71 1.35
N LEU A 116 7.00 -14.56 1.27
CA LEU A 116 7.04 -15.77 0.45
C LEU A 116 7.30 -15.45 -1.03
N LYS A 117 6.63 -14.43 -1.59
CA LYS A 117 6.82 -14.03 -2.99
C LYS A 117 8.26 -13.58 -3.24
N GLN A 118 8.84 -12.79 -2.34
CA GLN A 118 10.22 -12.35 -2.46
C GLN A 118 11.20 -13.52 -2.33
N HIS A 119 10.96 -14.45 -1.40
CA HIS A 119 11.73 -15.69 -1.31
C HIS A 119 11.67 -16.49 -2.61
N ARG A 120 10.48 -16.76 -3.14
CA ARG A 120 10.33 -17.52 -4.40
C ARG A 120 11.00 -16.82 -5.57
N GLN A 121 10.90 -15.50 -5.62
CA GLN A 121 11.61 -14.72 -6.63
C GLN A 121 13.11 -14.89 -6.50
N LYS A 122 13.70 -14.79 -5.30
CA LYS A 122 15.16 -14.78 -5.12
C LYS A 122 15.83 -16.15 -5.00
N GLY A 123 15.17 -17.09 -4.33
CA GLY A 123 15.70 -18.41 -3.97
C GLY A 123 15.25 -19.54 -4.88
N HIS A 124 14.23 -19.31 -5.70
CA HIS A 124 13.71 -20.28 -6.68
C HIS A 124 13.59 -19.65 -8.07
N TYR A 125 14.54 -18.78 -8.44
CA TYR A 125 14.71 -18.37 -9.84
C TYR A 125 14.93 -19.64 -10.68
N ALA A 126 13.90 -20.03 -11.43
CA ALA A 126 14.03 -20.83 -12.63
C ALA A 126 14.09 -19.87 -13.82
#